data_AF-A0A933QHC1-F1
#
_entry.id   AF-A0A933QHC1-F1
#
_cell.length_a   1.000
_cell.length_b   1.000
_cell.length_c   1.000
_cell.angle_alpha   90.00
_cell.angle_beta   90.00
_cell.angle_gamma   90.00
#
_symmetry.space_group_name_H-M   'P 1'
#
loop_
_entity.id
_entity.type
_entity.pdbx_description
1 polymer ?
#
loop_
_entity_poly.entity_id
_entity_poly.type
_entity_poly.pdbx_seq_one_letter_code
_entity_poly.pdbx_strand_id
1 'polypeptide(L)'
;KGDFGNFVRGLSLVYVLTFIYLFFFKKNLRKVLVVVFSLLGISSLRYIEPSAPFYNAFHAFPWFGLILAITIWQIGQIWQDQGLKRVGIILVISYLGFLGRFFVNDYYRVTDRERDWYVNFSRFYDYGETMKRLSKPGDKIIVFPVEQLLYWQSGLGHATRFLYGYEWLFVNQKYRAEIKNELEKSPPAFIYYDRQSMGKDAWSIFDKYVDSYTRIKQGDFETPLFVRKDRLNL
;
A
#
# COMPACT_ATOMS: atom_id res chain seq x y z
N LYS A 1 10.00 16.68 -6.04
CA LYS A 1 8.68 16.26 -6.58
C LYS A 1 8.60 16.31 -8.12
N GLY A 2 9.50 17.01 -8.84
CA GLY A 2 9.49 17.05 -10.32
C GLY A 2 10.26 15.93 -11.04
N ASP A 3 11.18 15.22 -10.37
CA ASP A 3 12.10 14.31 -11.06
C ASP A 3 11.43 13.00 -11.53
N PHE A 4 10.63 12.32 -10.70
CA PHE A 4 9.96 11.07 -11.10
C PHE A 4 9.02 11.24 -12.30
N GLY A 5 8.22 12.31 -12.33
CA GLY A 5 7.32 12.58 -13.46
C GLY A 5 8.06 12.83 -14.77
N ASN A 6 9.18 13.57 -14.71
CA ASN A 6 10.03 13.80 -15.88
C ASN A 6 10.73 12.51 -16.34
N PHE A 7 11.14 11.66 -15.40
CA PHE A 7 11.69 10.34 -15.70
C PHE A 7 10.68 9.45 -16.43
N VAL A 8 9.45 9.32 -15.92
CA VAL A 8 8.38 8.53 -16.57
C VAL A 8 8.03 9.07 -17.96
N ARG A 9 8.02 10.40 -18.16
CA ARG A 9 7.81 11.03 -19.47
C ARG A 9 8.94 10.69 -20.45
N GLY A 10 10.19 10.78 -20.01
CA GLY A 10 11.35 10.40 -20.83
C GLY A 10 11.31 8.93 -21.23
N LEU A 11 10.97 8.05 -20.28
CA LEU A 11 10.81 6.62 -20.54
C LEU A 11 9.69 6.33 -21.55
N SER A 12 8.53 6.96 -21.34
CA SER A 12 7.38 6.85 -22.24
C SER A 12 7.71 7.37 -23.65
N LEU A 13 8.51 8.43 -23.77
CA LEU A 13 8.94 8.95 -25.06
C LEU A 13 9.81 7.94 -25.81
N VAL A 14 10.79 7.34 -25.15
CA VAL A 14 11.63 6.28 -25.75
C VAL A 14 10.79 5.09 -26.18
N TYR A 15 9.88 4.64 -25.32
CA TYR A 15 8.91 3.59 -25.64
C TYR A 15 8.08 3.93 -26.89
N VAL A 16 7.46 5.11 -26.94
CA VAL A 16 6.60 5.51 -28.07
C VAL A 16 7.42 5.60 -29.37
N LEU A 17 8.61 6.19 -29.34
CA LEU A 17 9.45 6.31 -30.54
C LEU A 17 9.88 4.94 -31.07
N THR A 18 10.32 4.04 -30.19
CA THR A 18 10.72 2.68 -30.58
C THR A 18 9.54 1.83 -31.01
N PHE A 19 8.37 1.98 -30.37
CA PHE A 19 7.12 1.35 -30.79
C PHE A 19 6.70 1.79 -32.19
N ILE A 20 6.65 3.11 -32.47
CA ILE A 20 6.30 3.67 -33.79
C ILE A 20 7.24 3.10 -34.86
N TYR A 21 8.56 3.17 -34.61
CA TYR A 21 9.55 2.65 -35.55
C TYR A 21 9.29 1.16 -35.86
N LEU A 22 9.19 0.30 -34.84
CA LEU A 22 9.00 -1.13 -35.07
C LEU A 22 7.66 -1.43 -35.74
N PHE A 23 6.60 -0.70 -35.37
CA PHE A 23 5.27 -0.90 -35.94
C PHE A 23 5.25 -0.61 -37.45
N PHE A 24 5.87 0.49 -37.90
CA PHE A 24 5.88 0.85 -39.31
C PHE A 24 6.89 0.03 -40.12
N PHE A 25 8.09 -0.21 -39.60
CA PHE A 25 9.20 -0.78 -40.38
C PHE A 25 9.42 -2.30 -40.19
N LYS A 26 8.89 -2.94 -39.13
CA LYS A 26 9.03 -4.39 -38.88
C LYS A 26 7.66 -5.09 -38.93
N LYS A 27 7.18 -5.37 -40.16
CA LYS A 27 5.85 -5.97 -40.41
C LYS A 27 5.59 -7.26 -39.62
N ASN A 28 6.61 -8.10 -39.45
CA ASN A 28 6.52 -9.36 -38.70
C ASN A 28 6.28 -9.16 -37.19
N LEU A 29 6.68 -8.01 -36.62
CA LEU A 29 6.53 -7.73 -35.19
C LEU A 29 5.21 -7.06 -34.83
N ARG A 30 4.40 -6.60 -35.81
CA ARG A 30 3.16 -5.84 -35.55
C ARG A 30 2.19 -6.57 -34.62
N LYS A 31 1.98 -7.88 -34.83
CA LYS A 31 1.09 -8.68 -33.96
C LYS A 31 1.58 -8.71 -32.52
N VAL A 32 2.90 -8.88 -32.33
CA VAL A 32 3.54 -8.88 -31.01
C VAL A 32 3.36 -7.51 -30.34
N LEU A 33 3.60 -6.42 -31.08
CA LEU A 33 3.45 -5.05 -30.57
C LEU A 33 2.02 -4.76 -30.12
N VAL A 34 1.01 -5.20 -30.87
CA VAL A 34 -0.40 -5.04 -30.48
C VAL A 34 -0.68 -5.77 -29.16
N VAL A 35 -0.26 -7.02 -29.03
CA VAL A 35 -0.45 -7.80 -27.79
C VAL A 35 0.23 -7.13 -26.61
N VAL A 36 1.48 -6.70 -26.80
CA VAL A 36 2.27 -6.02 -25.77
C VAL A 36 1.61 -4.71 -25.33
N PHE A 37 1.11 -3.90 -26.27
CA PHE A 37 0.39 -2.67 -25.97
C PHE A 37 -0.90 -2.96 -25.19
N SER A 38 -1.66 -3.99 -25.57
CA SER A 38 -2.87 -4.40 -24.84
C SER A 38 -2.55 -4.86 -23.42
N LEU A 39 -1.49 -5.64 -23.22
CA LEU A 39 -1.05 -6.07 -21.89
C LEU A 39 -0.65 -4.88 -21.00
N LEU A 40 0.05 -3.89 -21.56
CA LEU A 40 0.36 -2.65 -20.86
C LEU A 40 -0.92 -1.91 -20.43
N GLY A 41 -1.90 -1.77 -21.31
CA GLY A 41 -3.20 -1.16 -20.98
C GLY A 41 -3.93 -1.88 -19.85
N ILE A 42 -3.98 -3.22 -19.91
CA ILE A 42 -4.63 -4.04 -18.88
C ILE A 42 -3.88 -3.96 -17.55
N SER A 43 -2.54 -3.93 -17.57
CA SER A 43 -1.73 -3.79 -16.36
C SER A 43 -1.88 -2.43 -15.66
N SER A 44 -2.48 -1.44 -16.35
CA SER A 44 -2.77 -0.11 -15.83
C SER A 44 -4.24 0.10 -15.43
N LEU A 45 -5.07 -0.95 -15.35
CA LEU A 45 -6.51 -0.80 -15.09
C LEU A 45 -6.86 -0.14 -13.75
N ARG A 46 -5.91 -0.01 -12.82
CA ARG A 46 -6.13 0.66 -11.55
C ARG A 46 -5.81 2.13 -11.65
N TYR A 47 -6.80 2.98 -11.41
CA TYR A 47 -6.59 4.41 -11.24
C TYR A 47 -5.70 4.65 -10.02
N ILE A 48 -4.62 5.39 -10.23
CA ILE A 48 -3.77 5.91 -9.16
C ILE A 48 -3.89 7.42 -9.22
N GLU A 49 -4.39 8.01 -8.14
CA GLU A 49 -4.54 9.45 -8.06
C GLU A 49 -3.17 10.14 -8.23
N PRO A 50 -3.03 11.10 -9.16
CA PRO A 50 -1.81 11.88 -9.28
C PRO A 50 -1.57 12.61 -7.95
N SER A 51 -0.45 12.32 -7.27
CA SER A 51 -0.07 12.77 -5.91
C SER A 51 -0.32 11.81 -4.75
N ALA A 52 -0.88 10.63 -5.01
CA ALA A 52 -1.05 9.63 -3.96
C ALA A 52 0.31 9.28 -3.27
N PRO A 53 0.32 8.99 -1.95
CA PRO A 53 1.53 8.62 -1.23
C PRO A 53 2.29 7.47 -1.93
N PHE A 54 3.59 7.33 -1.67
CA PHE A 54 4.43 6.26 -2.23
C PHE A 54 3.80 4.86 -2.08
N TYR A 55 3.05 4.65 -0.99
CA TYR A 55 2.32 3.40 -0.72
C TYR A 55 1.12 3.15 -1.65
N ASN A 56 0.59 4.13 -2.37
CA ASN A 56 -0.38 3.87 -3.43
C ASN A 56 0.33 3.69 -4.79
N ALA A 57 1.54 4.22 -4.94
CA ALA A 57 2.34 4.12 -6.15
C ALA A 57 2.99 2.73 -6.36
N PHE A 58 3.15 1.90 -5.33
CA PHE A 58 3.67 0.52 -5.53
C PHE A 58 2.77 -0.31 -6.44
N HIS A 59 1.47 0.01 -6.49
CA HIS A 59 0.55 -0.63 -7.42
C HIS A 59 0.85 -0.30 -8.89
N ALA A 60 1.62 0.76 -9.17
CA ALA A 60 2.12 1.07 -10.51
C ALA A 60 3.37 0.25 -10.88
N PHE A 61 4.01 -0.45 -9.93
CA PHE A 61 5.26 -1.15 -10.19
C PHE A 61 5.14 -2.27 -11.24
N PRO A 62 4.06 -3.08 -11.29
CA PRO A 62 3.91 -4.06 -12.36
C PRO A 62 3.85 -3.39 -13.75
N TRP A 63 3.08 -2.31 -13.89
CA TRP A 63 3.01 -1.54 -15.14
C TRP A 63 4.37 -0.94 -15.50
N PHE A 64 5.05 -0.34 -14.51
CA PHE A 64 6.37 0.25 -14.67
C PHE A 64 7.43 -0.80 -15.07
N GLY A 65 7.41 -1.98 -14.44
CA GLY A 65 8.30 -3.09 -14.79
C GLY A 65 8.05 -3.61 -16.21
N LEU A 66 6.78 -3.69 -16.62
CA LEU A 66 6.41 -4.08 -17.98
C LEU A 66 6.92 -3.08 -19.01
N ILE A 67 6.68 -1.77 -18.83
CA ILE A 67 7.13 -0.76 -19.80
C ILE A 67 8.66 -0.73 -19.90
N LEU A 68 9.38 -0.92 -18.78
CA LEU A 68 10.84 -1.08 -18.78
C LEU A 68 11.28 -2.28 -19.63
N ALA A 69 10.75 -3.47 -19.33
CA ALA A 69 11.12 -4.71 -20.01
C ALA A 69 10.82 -4.65 -21.52
N ILE A 70 9.65 -4.11 -21.88
CA ILE A 70 9.23 -3.95 -23.26
C ILE A 70 10.12 -2.95 -23.99
N THR A 71 10.45 -1.82 -23.38
CA THR A 71 11.33 -0.81 -23.98
C THR A 71 12.72 -1.39 -24.25
N ILE A 72 13.29 -2.14 -23.30
CA ILE A 72 14.57 -2.85 -23.48
C ILE A 72 14.49 -3.83 -24.66
N TRP A 73 13.41 -4.63 -24.72
CA TRP A 73 13.20 -5.56 -25.83
C TRP A 73 13.10 -4.84 -27.18
N GLN A 74 12.34 -3.74 -27.26
CA GLN A 74 12.19 -2.93 -28.47
C GLN A 74 13.54 -2.35 -28.94
N ILE A 75 14.34 -1.81 -28.02
CA ILE A 75 15.69 -1.33 -28.31
C ILE A 75 16.57 -2.48 -28.84
N GLY A 76 16.47 -3.68 -28.26
CA GLY A 76 17.16 -4.88 -28.74
C GLY A 76 16.79 -5.25 -30.19
N GLN A 77 15.52 -5.13 -30.56
CA GLN A 77 15.07 -5.35 -31.95
C GLN A 77 15.66 -4.31 -32.92
N ILE A 78 15.79 -3.05 -32.50
CA ILE A 78 16.41 -1.99 -33.29
C ILE A 78 17.92 -2.23 -33.44
N TRP A 79 18.59 -2.67 -32.36
CA TRP A 79 20.02 -2.95 -32.37
C TRP A 79 20.39 -4.05 -33.38
N GLN A 80 19.54 -5.06 -33.53
CA GLN A 80 19.74 -6.14 -34.51
C GLN A 80 19.66 -5.66 -35.96
N ASP A 81 19.10 -4.48 -36.22
CA ASP A 81 19.12 -3.84 -37.53
C ASP A 81 20.49 -3.16 -37.77
N GLN A 82 21.29 -3.73 -38.68
CA GLN A 82 22.64 -3.25 -38.99
C GLN A 82 22.65 -1.76 -39.40
N GLY A 83 21.59 -1.28 -40.05
CA GLY A 83 21.47 0.13 -40.46
C GLY A 83 21.23 1.10 -39.30
N LEU A 84 20.74 0.61 -38.15
CA LEU A 84 20.33 1.43 -37.00
C LEU A 84 21.04 1.08 -35.71
N LYS A 85 22.08 0.25 -35.75
CA LYS A 85 22.87 -0.12 -34.57
C LYS A 85 23.35 1.10 -33.76
N ARG A 86 23.76 2.18 -34.43
CA ARG A 86 24.17 3.44 -33.78
C ARG A 86 23.01 4.10 -33.02
N VAL A 87 21.81 4.10 -33.60
CA VAL A 87 20.59 4.61 -32.95
C VAL A 87 20.24 3.75 -31.74
N GLY A 88 20.33 2.42 -31.87
CA GLY A 88 20.14 1.50 -30.75
C GLY A 88 21.08 1.79 -29.58
N ILE A 89 22.37 2.04 -29.84
CA ILE A 89 23.35 2.42 -28.82
C ILE A 89 22.96 3.74 -28.13
N ILE A 90 22.58 4.76 -28.90
CA ILE A 90 22.15 6.06 -28.33
C ILE A 90 20.93 5.85 -27.42
N LEU A 91 19.95 5.06 -27.85
CA LEU A 91 18.76 4.76 -27.04
C LEU A 91 19.11 4.03 -25.75
N VAL A 92 20.02 3.04 -25.78
CA VAL A 92 20.51 2.36 -24.56
C VAL A 92 21.18 3.36 -23.62
N ILE A 93 22.09 4.20 -24.12
CA ILE A 93 22.81 5.19 -23.30
C ILE A 93 21.83 6.18 -22.70
N SER A 94 20.89 6.72 -23.49
CA SER A 94 19.85 7.62 -22.98
C SER A 94 19.00 6.95 -21.91
N TYR A 95 18.59 5.70 -22.14
CA TYR A 95 17.79 4.92 -21.19
C TYR A 95 18.53 4.67 -19.87
N LEU A 96 19.79 4.24 -19.93
CA LEU A 96 20.64 4.07 -18.74
C LEU A 96 20.91 5.40 -18.04
N GLY A 97 21.08 6.50 -18.78
CA GLY A 97 21.23 7.84 -18.22
C GLY A 97 20.00 8.29 -17.44
N PHE A 98 18.80 8.05 -17.98
CA PHE A 98 17.54 8.34 -17.27
C PHE A 98 17.39 7.48 -16.01
N LEU A 99 17.68 6.17 -16.10
CA LEU A 99 17.67 5.29 -14.93
C LEU A 99 18.66 5.74 -13.86
N GLY A 100 19.90 6.02 -14.25
CA GLY A 100 20.95 6.48 -13.34
C GLY A 100 20.54 7.76 -12.61
N ARG A 101 20.01 8.76 -13.33
CA ARG A 101 19.51 9.99 -12.71
C ARG A 101 18.38 9.72 -11.71
N PHE A 102 17.44 8.85 -12.05
CA PHE A 102 16.33 8.48 -11.16
C PHE A 102 16.85 7.85 -9.86
N PHE A 103 17.73 6.85 -9.96
CA PHE A 103 18.29 6.19 -8.77
C PHE A 103 19.12 7.14 -7.91
N VAL A 104 19.95 7.99 -8.52
CA VAL A 104 20.80 8.96 -7.79
C VAL A 104 19.97 10.01 -7.06
N ASN A 105 18.94 10.58 -7.70
CA ASN A 105 18.20 11.70 -7.12
C ASN A 105 17.12 11.28 -6.12
N ASP A 106 16.44 10.16 -6.36
CA ASP A 106 15.25 9.79 -5.56
C ASP A 106 15.53 8.64 -4.57
N TYR A 107 16.38 7.65 -4.93
CA TYR A 107 16.63 6.50 -4.07
C TYR A 107 17.74 6.73 -3.03
N TYR A 108 18.75 7.53 -3.37
CA TYR A 108 19.83 7.90 -2.44
C TYR A 108 19.58 9.20 -1.68
N ARG A 109 18.39 9.79 -1.77
CA ARG A 109 18.04 10.86 -0.84
C ARG A 109 18.10 10.30 0.56
N VAL A 110 18.99 10.86 1.38
CA VAL A 110 19.02 10.63 2.82
C VAL A 110 17.65 11.01 3.34
N THR A 111 16.82 10.01 3.60
CA THR A 111 15.58 10.22 4.32
C THR A 111 15.91 10.26 5.80
N ASP A 112 15.23 11.14 6.52
CA ASP A 112 15.29 11.18 7.96
C ASP A 112 14.56 9.94 8.47
N ARG A 113 15.33 8.88 8.74
CA ARG A 113 14.81 7.57 9.16
C ARG A 113 14.01 7.67 10.44
N GLU A 114 14.40 8.56 11.36
CA GLU A 114 13.70 8.75 12.62
C GLU A 114 12.35 9.38 12.37
N ARG A 115 12.30 10.44 11.54
CA ARG A 115 11.04 11.03 11.12
C ARG A 115 10.15 10.06 10.37
N ASP A 116 10.70 9.29 9.43
CA ASP A 116 9.93 8.30 8.66
C ASP A 116 9.40 7.20 9.58
N TRP A 117 10.21 6.73 10.53
CA TRP A 117 9.77 5.77 11.52
C TRP A 117 8.67 6.37 12.41
N TYR A 118 8.87 7.58 12.90
CA TYR A 118 7.91 8.26 13.76
C TYR A 118 6.58 8.47 13.03
N VAL A 119 6.59 8.98 11.80
CA VAL A 119 5.36 9.25 11.04
C VAL A 119 4.60 7.97 10.73
N ASN A 120 5.29 6.87 10.39
CA ASN A 120 4.63 5.66 9.90
C ASN A 120 4.36 4.62 11.00
N PHE A 121 5.15 4.60 12.08
CA PHE A 121 5.15 3.49 13.05
C PHE A 121 4.96 3.89 14.51
N SER A 122 5.19 5.16 14.90
CA SER A 122 5.11 5.58 16.31
C SER A 122 3.76 5.23 16.95
N ARG A 123 2.66 5.47 16.23
CA ARG A 123 1.30 5.18 16.72
C ARG A 123 1.12 3.71 17.13
N PHE A 124 1.72 2.77 16.40
CA PHE A 124 1.63 1.35 16.73
C PHE A 124 2.43 1.02 17.97
N TYR A 125 3.59 1.65 18.10
CA TYR A 125 4.44 1.53 19.26
C TYR A 125 3.72 2.06 20.51
N ASP A 126 3.21 3.29 20.45
CA ASP A 126 2.55 3.97 21.57
C ASP A 126 1.29 3.24 22.03
N TYR A 127 0.41 2.88 21.10
CA TYR A 127 -0.82 2.14 21.43
C TYR A 127 -0.49 0.71 21.87
N GLY A 128 0.42 0.03 21.18
CA GLY A 128 0.84 -1.33 21.52
C GLY A 128 1.44 -1.43 22.91
N GLU A 129 2.36 -0.52 23.27
CA GLU A 129 2.94 -0.45 24.61
C GLU A 129 1.91 -0.09 25.68
N THR A 130 0.98 0.82 25.37
CA THR A 130 -0.13 1.14 26.28
C THR A 130 -0.97 -0.11 26.59
N MET A 131 -1.35 -0.86 25.55
CA MET A 131 -2.13 -2.09 25.73
C MET A 131 -1.36 -3.15 26.49
N LYS A 132 -0.07 -3.33 26.17
CA LYS A 132 0.83 -4.26 26.85
C LYS A 132 0.90 -3.98 28.36
N ARG A 133 1.08 -2.71 28.73
CA ARG A 133 1.18 -2.30 30.16
C ARG A 133 -0.14 -2.48 30.92
N LEU A 134 -1.27 -2.25 30.27
CA LEU A 134 -2.60 -2.39 30.89
C LEU A 134 -3.14 -3.82 30.86
N SER A 135 -2.49 -4.72 30.10
CA SER A 135 -2.98 -6.08 29.89
C SER A 135 -2.72 -7.01 31.08
N LYS A 136 -3.58 -8.01 31.20
CA LYS A 136 -3.41 -9.17 32.09
C LYS A 136 -3.26 -10.46 31.26
N PRO A 137 -2.69 -11.53 31.83
CA PRO A 137 -2.62 -12.83 31.15
C PRO A 137 -4.00 -13.27 30.65
N GLY A 138 -4.08 -13.67 29.38
CA GLY A 138 -5.32 -14.08 28.72
C GLY A 138 -6.15 -12.96 28.10
N ASP A 139 -5.75 -11.70 28.26
CA ASP A 139 -6.40 -10.60 27.57
C ASP A 139 -6.24 -10.70 26.06
N LYS A 140 -7.27 -10.23 25.36
CA LYS A 140 -7.36 -10.23 23.91
C LYS A 140 -7.70 -8.84 23.40
N ILE A 141 -7.40 -8.63 22.13
CA ILE A 141 -7.68 -7.40 21.40
C ILE A 141 -8.45 -7.69 20.12
N ILE A 142 -9.32 -6.75 19.76
CA ILE A 142 -9.89 -6.63 18.41
C ILE A 142 -9.23 -5.45 17.72
N VAL A 143 -8.69 -5.65 16.52
CA VAL A 143 -8.07 -4.58 15.71
C VAL A 143 -8.75 -4.48 14.36
N PHE A 144 -9.39 -3.34 14.11
CA PHE A 144 -10.04 -3.02 12.85
C PHE A 144 -9.70 -1.58 12.39
N PRO A 145 -9.52 -1.32 11.08
CA PRO A 145 -9.63 -2.27 9.95
C PRO A 145 -8.34 -3.02 9.60
N VAL A 146 -7.17 -2.38 9.49
CA VAL A 146 -5.93 -3.05 9.04
C VAL A 146 -4.74 -2.50 9.80
N GLU A 147 -4.58 -2.90 11.07
CA GLU A 147 -3.49 -2.41 11.94
C GLU A 147 -2.84 -3.55 12.74
N GLN A 148 -2.53 -4.64 12.05
CA GLN A 148 -2.00 -5.89 12.63
C GLN A 148 -0.70 -5.73 13.44
N LEU A 149 0.06 -4.65 13.21
CA LEU A 149 1.25 -4.33 13.98
C LEU A 149 0.93 -4.12 15.47
N LEU A 150 -0.32 -3.78 15.81
CA LEU A 150 -0.77 -3.68 17.19
C LEU A 150 -0.78 -5.03 17.91
N TYR A 151 -1.13 -6.13 17.23
CA TYR A 151 -1.02 -7.47 17.82
C TYR A 151 0.44 -7.79 18.13
N TRP A 152 1.34 -7.48 17.19
CA TRP A 152 2.77 -7.73 17.38
C TRP A 152 3.36 -6.90 18.52
N GLN A 153 3.11 -5.59 18.54
CA GLN A 153 3.66 -4.71 19.56
C GLN A 153 3.08 -5.00 20.96
N SER A 154 1.78 -5.26 21.06
CA SER A 154 1.13 -5.51 22.35
C SER A 154 1.41 -6.92 22.90
N GLY A 155 1.68 -7.89 22.02
CA GLY A 155 1.79 -9.30 22.36
C GLY A 155 0.45 -9.96 22.71
N LEU A 156 -0.68 -9.29 22.47
CA LEU A 156 -2.01 -9.79 22.79
C LEU A 156 -2.56 -10.71 21.71
N GLY A 157 -3.30 -11.73 22.15
CA GLY A 157 -4.02 -12.62 21.25
C GLY A 157 -5.24 -11.94 20.60
N HIS A 158 -5.69 -12.50 19.48
CA HIS A 158 -6.86 -11.99 18.77
C HIS A 158 -8.14 -12.44 19.47
N ALA A 159 -9.10 -11.53 19.67
CA ALA A 159 -10.41 -11.90 20.21
C ALA A 159 -11.27 -12.64 19.16
N THR A 160 -11.06 -12.33 17.89
CA THR A 160 -11.72 -13.01 16.77
C THR A 160 -10.71 -13.82 15.97
N ARG A 161 -11.17 -14.67 15.05
CA ARG A 161 -10.26 -15.36 14.11
C ARG A 161 -9.68 -14.42 13.03
N PHE A 162 -10.13 -13.18 12.96
CA PHE A 162 -9.72 -12.24 11.93
C PHE A 162 -8.50 -11.45 12.38
N LEU A 163 -7.44 -11.49 11.58
CA LEU A 163 -6.28 -10.60 11.73
C LEU A 163 -6.60 -9.18 11.22
N TYR A 164 -7.61 -9.04 10.36
CA TYR A 164 -8.01 -7.80 9.69
C TYR A 164 -9.53 -7.62 9.68
N GLY A 165 -9.98 -6.37 9.75
CA GLY A 165 -11.36 -5.91 9.65
C GLY A 165 -11.67 -5.22 8.36
N TYR A 166 -11.85 -5.98 7.29
CA TYR A 166 -12.37 -5.40 6.07
C TYR A 166 -13.87 -5.13 6.19
N GLU A 167 -14.34 -4.10 5.50
CA GLU A 167 -15.76 -3.68 5.52
C GLU A 167 -16.72 -4.83 5.16
N TRP A 168 -16.35 -5.68 4.20
CA TRP A 168 -17.16 -6.82 3.76
C TRP A 168 -17.43 -7.86 4.87
N LEU A 169 -16.60 -7.92 5.92
CA LEU A 169 -16.85 -8.78 7.09
C LEU A 169 -18.13 -8.39 7.83
N PHE A 170 -18.45 -7.09 7.84
CA PHE A 170 -19.63 -6.56 8.53
C PHE A 170 -20.90 -6.69 7.70
N VAL A 171 -20.76 -6.80 6.37
CA VAL A 171 -21.87 -7.10 5.45
C VAL A 171 -22.26 -8.57 5.53
N ASN A 172 -21.29 -9.48 5.71
CA ASN A 172 -21.56 -10.90 5.85
C ASN A 172 -22.18 -11.23 7.22
N GLN A 173 -23.40 -11.75 7.22
CA GLN A 173 -24.14 -12.05 8.46
C GLN A 173 -23.40 -13.00 9.42
N LYS A 174 -22.71 -14.01 8.89
CA LYS A 174 -21.98 -14.99 9.72
C LYS A 174 -20.84 -14.33 10.48
N TYR A 175 -20.03 -13.53 9.80
CA TYR A 175 -18.86 -12.86 10.41
C TYR A 175 -19.29 -11.72 11.32
N ARG A 176 -20.32 -10.97 10.92
CA ARG A 176 -20.96 -9.98 11.79
C ARG A 176 -21.45 -10.59 13.10
N ALA A 177 -22.15 -11.74 13.03
CA ALA A 177 -22.65 -12.44 14.20
C ALA A 177 -21.52 -12.94 15.10
N GLU A 178 -20.43 -13.43 14.52
CA GLU A 178 -19.23 -13.86 15.25
C GLU A 178 -18.60 -12.70 16.03
N ILE A 179 -18.35 -11.55 15.39
CA ILE A 179 -17.78 -10.36 16.04
C ILE A 179 -18.70 -9.87 17.16
N LYS A 180 -20.01 -9.83 16.89
CA LYS A 180 -21.01 -9.44 17.89
C LYS A 180 -20.99 -10.39 19.10
N ASN A 181 -20.93 -11.70 18.84
CA ASN A 181 -20.90 -12.72 19.89
C ASN A 181 -19.63 -12.60 20.77
N GLU A 182 -18.48 -12.29 20.19
CA GLU A 182 -17.26 -12.01 20.96
C GLU A 182 -17.42 -10.77 21.85
N LEU A 183 -17.94 -9.67 21.31
CA LEU A 183 -18.20 -8.44 22.08
C LEU A 183 -19.22 -8.64 23.21
N GLU A 184 -20.19 -9.53 23.04
CA GLU A 184 -21.23 -9.81 24.04
C GLU A 184 -20.78 -10.81 25.12
N LYS A 185 -20.16 -11.93 24.72
CA LYS A 185 -19.91 -13.06 25.64
C LYS A 185 -18.51 -13.06 26.21
N SER A 186 -17.53 -12.50 25.51
CA SER A 186 -16.12 -12.51 25.92
C SER A 186 -15.46 -11.22 25.48
N PRO A 187 -15.95 -10.06 25.97
CA PRO A 187 -15.52 -8.76 25.48
C PRO A 187 -14.01 -8.61 25.62
N PRO A 188 -13.29 -8.23 24.55
CA PRO A 188 -11.85 -8.05 24.61
C PRO A 188 -11.49 -6.93 25.59
N ALA A 189 -10.28 -6.98 26.15
CA ALA A 189 -9.79 -5.91 27.02
C ALA A 189 -9.53 -4.62 26.21
N PHE A 190 -9.24 -4.76 24.91
CA PHE A 190 -8.87 -3.68 24.02
C PHE A 190 -9.62 -3.78 22.70
N ILE A 191 -10.07 -2.64 22.20
CA ILE A 191 -10.61 -2.49 20.84
C ILE A 191 -9.86 -1.35 20.18
N TYR A 192 -9.12 -1.65 19.11
CA TYR A 192 -8.61 -0.63 18.21
C TYR A 192 -9.57 -0.51 17.03
N TYR A 193 -10.09 0.69 16.85
CA TYR A 193 -11.15 0.95 15.90
C TYR A 193 -11.09 2.39 15.38
N ASP A 194 -10.75 2.53 14.10
CA ASP A 194 -10.75 3.81 13.40
C ASP A 194 -12.06 4.00 12.61
N ARG A 195 -12.92 4.87 13.13
CA ARG A 195 -14.21 5.21 12.53
C ARG A 195 -14.04 5.75 11.10
N GLN A 196 -13.02 6.55 10.82
CA GLN A 196 -12.86 7.18 9.49
C GLN A 196 -12.54 6.17 8.40
N SER A 197 -11.86 5.09 8.76
CA SER A 197 -11.40 4.06 7.82
C SER A 197 -12.41 2.93 7.62
N MET A 198 -13.58 2.97 8.26
CA MET A 198 -14.57 1.89 8.23
C MET A 198 -15.95 2.37 7.76
N GLY A 199 -16.69 1.48 7.10
CA GLY A 199 -18.07 1.72 6.68
C GLY A 199 -19.07 1.75 7.83
N LYS A 200 -20.24 2.36 7.57
CA LYS A 200 -21.32 2.56 8.57
C LYS A 200 -21.79 1.27 9.25
N ASP A 201 -21.77 0.14 8.54
CA ASP A 201 -22.21 -1.14 9.09
C ASP A 201 -21.32 -1.63 10.23
N ALA A 202 -20.01 -1.42 10.12
CA ALA A 202 -19.06 -1.73 11.18
C ALA A 202 -19.35 -0.89 12.43
N TRP A 203 -19.66 0.40 12.23
CA TRP A 203 -19.91 1.36 13.31
C TRP A 203 -21.08 0.93 14.20
N SER A 204 -22.17 0.47 13.58
CA SER A 204 -23.39 0.05 14.28
C SER A 204 -23.19 -1.08 15.28
N ILE A 205 -22.11 -1.86 15.12
CA ILE A 205 -21.81 -2.99 16.00
C ILE A 205 -21.02 -2.49 17.21
N PHE A 206 -19.93 -1.75 16.99
CA PHE A 206 -19.08 -1.28 18.09
C PHE A 206 -19.80 -0.28 18.99
N ASP A 207 -20.55 0.67 18.44
CA ASP A 207 -21.19 1.75 19.20
C ASP A 207 -22.06 1.24 20.36
N LYS A 208 -22.66 0.05 20.23
CA LYS A 208 -23.46 -0.58 21.29
C LYS A 208 -22.66 -1.05 22.50
N TYR A 209 -21.37 -1.28 22.33
CA TYR A 209 -20.49 -1.81 23.36
C TYR A 209 -19.50 -0.77 23.89
N VAL A 210 -19.35 0.39 23.21
CA VAL A 210 -18.41 1.46 23.58
C VAL A 210 -18.62 1.94 25.01
N ASP A 211 -19.84 1.91 25.57
CA ASP A 211 -20.12 2.34 26.95
C ASP A 211 -19.36 1.53 28.02
N SER A 212 -18.96 0.30 27.71
CA SER A 212 -18.14 -0.54 28.60
C SER A 212 -16.63 -0.26 28.49
N TYR A 213 -16.25 0.62 27.56
CA TYR A 213 -14.88 1.02 27.27
C TYR A 213 -14.68 2.51 27.55
N THR A 214 -13.43 2.89 27.75
CA THR A 214 -12.96 4.26 27.78
C THR A 214 -12.08 4.46 26.56
N ARG A 215 -12.38 5.52 25.79
CA ARG A 215 -11.55 5.91 24.66
C ARG A 215 -10.31 6.64 25.16
N ILE A 216 -9.13 6.16 24.78
CA ILE A 216 -7.87 6.79 25.17
C ILE A 216 -7.70 8.11 24.40
N LYS A 217 -7.20 9.13 25.10
CA LYS A 217 -6.90 10.45 24.54
C LYS A 217 -5.39 10.69 24.53
N GLN A 218 -4.91 11.42 23.53
CA GLN A 218 -3.54 11.89 23.43
C GLN A 218 -3.56 13.41 23.37
N GLY A 219 -3.33 14.06 24.52
CA GLY A 219 -3.66 15.47 24.70
C GLY A 219 -5.16 15.70 24.50
N ASP A 220 -5.50 16.65 23.62
CA ASP A 220 -6.89 16.97 23.30
C ASP A 220 -7.51 16.07 22.22
N PHE A 221 -6.73 15.16 21.62
CA PHE A 221 -7.17 14.31 20.52
C PHE A 221 -7.69 12.95 20.99
N GLU A 222 -8.85 12.54 20.46
CA GLU A 222 -9.38 11.20 20.68
C GLU A 222 -8.67 10.18 19.78
N THR A 223 -8.12 9.12 20.38
CA THR A 223 -7.43 8.06 19.63
C THR A 223 -8.42 6.97 19.17
N PRO A 224 -8.08 6.15 18.18
CA PRO A 224 -8.87 4.96 17.82
C PRO A 224 -8.80 3.82 18.86
N LEU A 225 -8.08 3.98 19.98
CA LEU A 225 -7.92 2.96 21.00
C LEU A 225 -8.98 3.08 22.10
N PHE A 226 -9.70 1.99 22.33
CA PHE A 226 -10.67 1.81 23.40
C PHE A 226 -10.18 0.74 24.38
N VAL A 227 -10.23 1.05 25.68
CA VAL A 227 -9.77 0.18 26.77
C VAL A 227 -10.95 -0.13 27.67
N ARG A 228 -11.18 -1.40 27.99
CA ARG A 228 -12.29 -1.81 28.87
C ARG A 228 -12.13 -1.15 30.24
N LYS A 229 -13.20 -0.60 30.82
CA LYS A 229 -13.12 0.28 32.01
C LYS A 229 -12.45 -0.38 33.23
N ASP A 230 -12.62 -1.69 33.41
CA ASP A 230 -11.99 -2.47 34.48
C ASP A 230 -10.46 -2.57 34.37
N ARG A 231 -9.88 -2.21 33.22
CA ARG A 231 -8.43 -2.17 33.00
C ARG A 231 -7.80 -0.83 33.39
N LEU A 232 -8.60 0.20 33.65
CA LEU A 232 -8.12 1.54 34.01
C LEU A 232 -8.16 1.81 35.51
N ASN A 233 -8.87 0.98 36.27
CA ASN A 233 -8.87 1.01 37.73
C ASN A 233 -7.65 0.21 38.20
N LEU A 234 -6.49 0.87 38.27
CA LEU A 234 -5.30 0.36 38.95
C LEU A 234 -5.47 0.44 40.47
#